data_AF-A0A0J9F5Z1-F1
#
_entry.id   AF-A0A0J9F5Z1-F1
#
_cell.length_a   1.000
_cell.length_b   1.000
_cell.length_c   1.000
_cell.angle_alpha   90.00
_cell.angle_beta   90.00
_cell.angle_gamma   90.00
#
_symmetry.space_group_name_H-M   'P 1'
#
loop_
_entity.id
_entity.type
_entity.pdbx_description
1 polymer ?
#
loop_
_entity_poly.entity_id
_entity_poly.type
_entity_poly.pdbx_seq_one_letter_code
_entity_poly.pdbx_strand_id
1 'polypeptide(L)' 'MNVKELAQKYYPRLWDIDRLKALVTAGKLSEADYKEITGKSYKA' A
#
# COMPACT_ATOMS: atom_id res chain seq x y z
N MET A 1 7.69 9.85 -9.31
CA MET A 1 7.35 8.43 -9.08
C MET A 1 6.58 8.33 -7.79
N ASN A 2 5.29 8.00 -7.86
CA ASN A 2 4.45 7.93 -6.66
C ASN A 2 4.59 6.54 -5.98
N VAL A 3 4.61 6.53 -4.65
CA VAL A 3 4.64 5.30 -3.84
C VAL A 3 3.46 4.38 -4.18
N LYS A 4 2.30 4.96 -4.51
CA LYS A 4 1.12 4.25 -5.01
C LYS A 4 1.40 3.40 -6.24
N GLU A 5 2.07 3.95 -7.25
CA GLU A 5 2.37 3.23 -8.49
C GLU A 5 3.36 2.09 -8.25
N LEU A 6 4.36 2.32 -7.40
CA LEU A 6 5.31 1.28 -6.97
C LEU A 6 4.55 0.17 -6.23
N ALA A 7 3.67 0.54 -5.31
CA ALA A 7 2.86 -0.40 -4.58
C ALA A 7 1.97 -1.25 -5.50
N GLN A 8 1.27 -0.66 -6.47
CA GLN A 8 0.45 -1.42 -7.43
C GLN A 8 1.28 -2.34 -8.32
N LYS A 9 2.49 -1.93 -8.70
CA LYS A 9 3.37 -2.71 -9.58
C LYS A 9 4.08 -3.85 -8.85
N TYR A 10 4.48 -3.62 -7.60
CA TYR A 10 5.30 -4.53 -6.82
C TYR A 10 4.49 -5.42 -5.89
N TYR A 11 3.35 -4.98 -5.37
CA TYR A 11 2.45 -5.86 -4.63
C TYR A 11 1.64 -6.74 -5.61
N PRO A 12 1.42 -8.04 -5.34
CA PRO A 12 1.86 -8.81 -4.16
C PRO A 12 3.17 -9.60 -4.38
N ARG A 13 3.95 -9.33 -5.44
CA ARG A 13 5.12 -10.15 -5.81
C ARG A 13 6.41 -9.79 -5.08
N LEU A 14 6.70 -8.50 -4.97
CA LEU A 14 7.95 -7.95 -4.43
C LEU A 14 7.72 -7.18 -3.13
N TRP A 15 6.51 -6.68 -2.91
CA TRP A 15 6.11 -5.99 -1.69
C TRP A 15 5.06 -6.82 -0.96
N ASP A 16 5.27 -6.97 0.34
CA ASP A 16 4.31 -7.57 1.24
C ASP A 16 3.32 -6.55 1.79
N ILE A 17 2.22 -7.05 2.33
CA ILE A 17 1.16 -6.22 2.90
C ILE A 17 1.66 -5.38 4.08
N ASP A 18 2.63 -5.90 4.85
CA ASP A 18 3.24 -5.19 5.97
C ASP A 18 4.02 -3.95 5.51
N ARG A 19 4.65 -4.03 4.33
CA ARG A 19 5.33 -2.89 3.72
C ARG A 19 4.34 -1.79 3.33
N LEU A 20 3.18 -2.17 2.81
CA LEU A 20 2.12 -1.22 2.49
C LEU A 20 1.57 -0.57 3.76
N LYS A 21 1.39 -1.32 4.85
CA LYS A 21 1.02 -0.76 6.16
C LYS A 21 2.05 0.22 6.71
N ALA A 22 3.34 -0.09 6.57
CA ALA A 22 4.42 0.80 6.97
C ALA A 22 4.39 2.12 6.18
N LEU A 23 4.05 2.07 4.88
CA LEU A 23 3.91 3.27 4.05
C LEU A 23 2.70 4.12 4.44
N VAL A 24 1.59 3.48 4.80
CA VAL A 24 0.42 4.17 5.36
C VAL A 24 0.75 4.84 6.68
N THR A 25 1.41 4.11 7.57
CA THR A 25 1.83 4.62 8.90
C THR A 25 2.83 5.76 8.78
N ALA A 26 3.73 5.70 7.78
CA ALA A 26 4.69 6.76 7.48
C ALA A 26 4.06 7.97 6.75
N GLY A 27 2.75 7.96 6.46
CA GLY A 27 2.08 9.03 5.71
C GLY A 27 2.49 9.11 4.23
N LYS A 28 3.18 8.08 3.71
CA LYS A 28 3.65 7.98 2.32
C LYS A 28 2.57 7.42 1.38
N LEU A 29 1.55 6.77 1.94
CA LEU A 29 0.44 6.16 1.24
C LEU A 29 -0.85 6.46 2.01
N SER A 30 -1.94 6.79 1.33
CA SER A 30 -3.22 6.97 2.03
C SER A 30 -3.87 5.61 2.31
N GLU A 31 -4.73 5.54 3.33
CA GLU A 31 -5.56 4.34 3.58
C GLU A 31 -6.43 3.98 2.36
N ALA A 32 -6.89 5.01 1.62
CA ALA A 32 -7.62 4.84 0.36
C ALA A 32 -6.76 4.16 -0.71
N ASP A 33 -5.52 4.62 -0.89
CA ASP A 33 -4.59 4.00 -1.86
C ASP A 33 -4.26 2.58 -1.46
N TYR A 34 -4.00 2.33 -0.17
CA TYR A 34 -3.77 0.99 0.36
C TYR A 34 -4.94 0.04 0.04
N LYS A 35 -6.18 0.51 0.19
CA LYS A 35 -7.38 -0.27 -0.15
C LYS A 35 -7.48 -0.51 -1.65
N GLU A 36 -7.11 0.46 -2.48
CA GLU A 36 -7.08 0.33 -3.94
C GLU A 36 -6.02 -0.67 -4.41
N ILE A 37 -4.84 -0.70 -3.77
CA ILE A 37 -3.73 -1.61 -4.09
C ILE A 37 -4.00 -3.04 -3.60
N THR A 38 -4.44 -3.17 -2.35
CA THR A 38 -4.54 -4.48 -1.68
C THR A 38 -5.93 -5.11 -1.79
N GLY A 39 -6.94 -4.32 -2.16
CA GLY A 39 -8.36 -4.69 -2.05
C GLY A 39 -8.84 -4.81 -0.59
N LYS A 40 -7.99 -4.57 0.41
CA LYS A 40 -8.28 -4.75 1.83
C LYS A 40 -8.34 -3.41 2.54
N SER A 41 -9.31 -3.22 3.42
CA SER A 41 -9.33 -2.06 4.31
C SER A 41 -8.14 -2.15 5.29
N TYR A 42 -7.43 -1.04 5.47
CA TYR A 42 -6.32 -0.95 6.43
C TYR A 42 -6.82 -1.05 7.88
N LYS A 43 -7.93 -0.37 8.19
CA LYS A 43 -8.70 -0.58 9.43
C LYS A 43 -9.77 -1.63 9.18
N ALA A 44 -9.74 -2.69 9.99
CA ALA A 44 -10.85 -3.63 10.12
C ALA A 44 -12.09 -2.91 10.65
#